data_AF-A0A448YVH0-F1
#
_entry.id   AF-A0A448YVH0-F1
#
_cell.length_a   1.000
_cell.length_b   1.000
_cell.length_c   1.000
_cell.angle_alpha   90.00
_cell.angle_beta   90.00
_cell.angle_gamma   90.00
#
_symmetry.space_group_name_H-M   'P 1'
#
loop_
_entity.id
_entity.type
_entity.pdbx_description
1 polymer ?
#
loop_
_entity_poly.entity_id
_entity_poly.type
_entity_poly.pdbx_seq_one_letter_code
_entity_poly.pdbx_strand_id
1 'polypeptide(L)'
;MVVAKSGIQKEVLALYRTLLREATKKDRMVAGKSSRRPASFTDLLFANDSSSTAHARDEFRKQASRLRRNDFRTIEHKIRHGYKQIKLLQMPGVVTFKSW
;
A
#
# COMPACT_ATOMS: atom_id res chain seq x y z
N MET A 1 -14.23 17.85 14.99
CA MET A 1 -13.45 17.10 16.00
C MET A 1 -12.30 16.37 15.32
N VAL A 2 -11.06 16.82 15.50
CA VAL A 2 -9.87 16.06 15.08
C VAL A 2 -9.57 15.08 16.21
N VAL A 3 -9.94 13.81 16.06
CA VAL A 3 -9.61 12.78 17.04
C VAL A 3 -8.10 12.55 16.97
N ALA A 4 -7.40 12.78 18.09
CA ALA A 4 -5.99 12.49 18.21
C ALA A 4 -5.77 10.99 17.94
N LYS A 5 -5.09 10.67 16.83
CA LYS A 5 -4.74 9.29 16.50
C LYS A 5 -3.58 8.84 17.38
N SER A 6 -3.67 7.65 17.94
CA SER A 6 -2.56 7.06 18.71
C SER A 6 -1.31 6.91 17.82
N GLY A 7 -0.11 6.86 18.42
CA GLY A 7 1.14 6.74 17.68
C GLY A 7 1.11 5.60 16.65
N ILE A 8 0.63 4.43 17.08
CA ILE A 8 0.48 3.26 16.20
C ILE A 8 -0.52 3.48 15.07
N GLN A 9 -1.64 4.18 15.31
CA GLN A 9 -2.59 4.50 14.24
C GLN A 9 -1.97 5.43 13.19
N LYS A 10 -1.12 6.38 13.61
CA LYS A 10 -0.38 7.24 12.68
C LYS A 10 0.58 6.41 11.84
N GLU A 11 1.30 5.46 12.45
CA GLU A 11 2.21 4.57 11.73
C GLU A 11 1.50 3.66 10.72
N VAL A 12 0.35 3.06 11.09
CA VAL A 12 -0.46 2.24 10.18
C VAL A 12 -0.88 3.07 8.95
N LEU A 13 -1.31 4.31 9.16
CA LEU A 13 -1.72 5.19 8.07
C LEU A 13 -0.54 5.68 7.24
N ALA A 14 0.61 5.94 7.86
CA ALA A 14 1.84 6.29 7.16
C ALA A 14 2.29 5.13 6.26
N LEU A 15 2.30 3.90 6.80
CA LEU A 15 2.60 2.69 6.05
C LEU A 15 1.68 2.52 4.84
N TYR A 16 0.36 2.67 5.03
CA TYR A 16 -0.62 2.58 3.96
C TYR A 16 -0.38 3.61 2.84
N ARG A 17 -0.11 4.86 3.21
CA ARG A 17 0.16 5.93 2.23
C ARG A 17 1.44 5.66 1.45
N THR A 18 2.49 5.20 2.12
CA THR A 18 3.77 4.88 1.46
C THR A 18 3.61 3.70 0.51
N LEU A 19 2.90 2.66 0.94
CA LEU A 19 2.58 1.49 0.10
C LEU A 19 1.88 1.90 -1.20
N LEU A 20 0.81 2.69 -1.10
CA LEU A 20 0.06 3.13 -2.28
C LEU A 20 0.91 3.97 -3.23
N ARG A 21 1.77 4.86 -2.71
CA ARG A 21 2.66 5.69 -3.54
C ARG A 21 3.65 4.84 -4.33
N GLU A 22 4.27 3.85 -3.69
CA GLU A 22 5.21 2.97 -4.38
C GLU A 22 4.52 2.05 -5.39
N ALA A 23 3.34 1.53 -5.05
CA ALA A 23 2.52 0.77 -6.00
C ALA A 23 2.13 1.61 -7.23
N THR A 24 1.68 2.85 -7.01
CA THR A 24 1.35 3.80 -8.09
C THR A 24 2.56 4.11 -8.96
N LYS A 25 3.74 4.27 -8.34
CA LYS A 25 4.99 4.49 -9.07
C LYS A 25 5.29 3.30 -9.99
N LYS A 26 5.08 2.07 -9.53
CA LYS A 26 5.25 0.85 -10.34
C LYS A 26 4.23 0.77 -11.47
N ASP A 27 2.96 1.05 -11.21
CA ASP A 27 1.93 1.07 -12.25
C ASP A 27 2.24 2.11 -13.33
N ARG A 28 2.74 3.29 -12.95
CA ARG A 28 3.21 4.30 -13.90
C ARG A 28 4.43 3.87 -14.69
N MET A 29 5.37 3.14 -14.09
CA MET A 29 6.52 2.60 -14.81
C MET A 29 6.10 1.54 -15.85
N VAL A 30 5.07 0.75 -15.56
CA VAL A 30 4.50 -0.22 -16.51
C VAL A 30 3.70 0.51 -17.59
N ALA A 31 2.81 1.43 -17.20
CA ALA A 31 1.92 2.17 -18.10
C ALA A 31 2.65 3.19 -19.00
N GLY A 32 3.75 3.79 -18.52
CA GLY A 32 4.57 4.74 -19.28
C GLY A 32 5.23 4.14 -20.51
N LYS A 33 5.24 2.81 -20.66
CA LYS A 33 5.62 2.13 -21.91
C LYS A 33 4.53 2.19 -22.99
N SER A 34 3.28 2.47 -22.61
CA SER A 34 2.09 2.33 -23.47
C SER A 34 1.27 3.62 -23.62
N SER A 35 1.23 4.51 -22.62
CA SER A 35 0.36 5.70 -22.61
C SER A 35 1.14 7.03 -22.61
N ARG A 36 0.69 7.99 -23.43
CA ARG A 36 1.22 9.37 -23.51
C ARG A 36 0.81 10.26 -22.33
N ARG A 37 -0.16 9.86 -21.51
CA ARG A 37 -0.59 10.59 -20.30
C ARG A 37 -0.52 9.66 -19.09
N PRO A 38 0.18 10.04 -18.00
CA PRO A 38 0.17 9.26 -16.78
C PRO A 38 -1.23 9.32 -16.17
N ALA A 39 -1.81 8.15 -15.87
CA ALA A 39 -3.09 8.07 -15.17
C ALA A 39 -3.03 8.82 -13.83
N SER A 40 -4.13 9.50 -13.48
CA SER A 40 -4.24 10.19 -12.19
C SER A 40 -4.12 9.19 -11.05
N PHE A 41 -3.66 9.64 -9.89
CA PHE A 41 -3.63 8.81 -8.69
C PHE A 41 -5.03 8.31 -8.32
N THR A 42 -6.06 9.14 -8.50
CA THR A 42 -7.46 8.76 -8.26
C THR A 42 -7.90 7.62 -9.17
N ASP A 43 -7.53 7.70 -10.45
CA ASP A 43 -7.91 6.69 -11.45
C ASP A 43 -7.27 5.35 -11.09
N LEU A 44 -5.98 5.36 -10.72
CA LEU A 44 -5.26 4.14 -10.31
C LEU A 44 -5.75 3.56 -8.98
N LEU A 45 -6.23 4.40 -8.06
CA LEU A 45 -6.72 3.97 -6.76
C LEU A 45 -8.13 3.37 -6.83
N PHE A 46 -8.97 3.87 -7.72
CA PHE A 46 -10.36 3.43 -7.89
C PHE A 46 -10.56 2.53 -9.11
N ALA A 47 -9.54 2.29 -9.92
CA ALA A 47 -9.58 1.29 -10.99
C ALA A 47 -9.95 -0.08 -10.42
N ASN A 48 -10.84 -0.77 -11.13
CA ASN A 48 -11.21 -2.16 -10.85
C ASN A 48 -10.20 -3.17 -11.43
N ASP A 49 -9.21 -2.68 -12.18
CA ASP A 49 -8.19 -3.51 -12.81
C ASP A 49 -7.23 -4.11 -11.77
N SER A 50 -6.60 -5.24 -12.14
CA SER A 50 -5.52 -5.92 -11.41
C SER A 50 -4.20 -5.14 -11.41
N SER A 51 -4.29 -3.82 -11.20
CA SER A 51 -3.16 -2.91 -11.02
C SER A 51 -2.51 -3.16 -9.65
N SER A 52 -1.20 -2.90 -9.55
CA SER A 52 -0.44 -3.06 -8.31
C SER A 52 -1.03 -2.21 -7.18
N THR A 53 -1.54 -1.02 -7.50
CA THR A 53 -2.19 -0.12 -6.54
C THR A 53 -3.51 -0.68 -6.01
N ALA A 54 -4.36 -1.20 -6.90
CA ALA A 54 -5.64 -1.81 -6.52
C ALA A 54 -5.41 -3.06 -5.65
N HIS A 55 -4.47 -3.92 -6.06
CA HIS A 55 -4.09 -5.11 -5.30
C HIS A 55 -3.55 -4.76 -3.90
N ALA A 56 -2.63 -3.79 -3.80
CA ALA A 56 -2.09 -3.34 -2.52
C ALA A 56 -3.16 -2.76 -1.59
N ARG A 57 -4.10 -1.99 -2.15
CA ARG A 57 -5.25 -1.43 -1.41
C ARG A 57 -6.10 -2.55 -0.82
N ASP A 58 -6.48 -3.54 -1.63
CA ASP A 58 -7.40 -4.58 -1.22
C ASP A 58 -6.76 -5.53 -0.20
N GLU A 59 -5.50 -5.93 -0.41
CA GLU A 59 -4.77 -6.75 0.55
C GLU A 59 -4.61 -6.04 1.91
N PHE A 60 -4.27 -4.75 1.91
CA PHE A 60 -4.17 -3.98 3.15
C PHE A 60 -5.50 -3.95 3.91
N ARG A 61 -6.62 -3.77 3.18
CA ARG A 61 -7.96 -3.76 3.79
C ARG A 61 -8.35 -5.13 4.35
N LYS A 62 -8.06 -6.23 3.65
CA LYS A 62 -8.30 -7.61 4.12
C LYS A 62 -7.54 -7.91 5.42
N GLN A 63 -6.29 -7.48 5.52
CA GLN A 63 -5.50 -7.66 6.73
C GLN A 63 -6.03 -6.77 7.87
N ALA A 64 -6.38 -5.52 7.57
CA ALA A 64 -6.95 -4.60 8.56
C ALA A 64 -8.29 -5.10 9.15
N SER A 65 -9.12 -5.79 8.37
CA SER A 65 -10.38 -6.37 8.88
C SER A 65 -10.16 -7.62 9.74
N ARG A 66 -9.05 -8.33 9.56
CA ARG A 66 -8.71 -9.52 10.36
C ARG A 66 -8.13 -9.18 11.74
N LEU A 67 -7.47 -8.02 11.86
CA LEU A 67 -6.80 -7.61 13.09
C LEU A 67 -7.76 -6.90 14.05
N ARG A 68 -7.67 -7.23 15.34
CA ARG A 68 -8.37 -6.49 16.39
C ARG A 68 -7.56 -5.27 16.79
N ARG A 69 -8.24 -4.15 17.08
CA ARG A 69 -7.61 -2.87 17.47
C ARG A 69 -6.76 -2.95 18.74
N ASN A 70 -7.00 -3.95 19.59
CA ASN A 70 -6.33 -4.13 20.87
C ASN A 70 -5.07 -5.02 20.77
N ASP A 71 -4.82 -5.65 19.61
CA ASP A 71 -3.64 -6.50 19.43
C ASP A 71 -2.46 -5.68 18.90
N PHE A 72 -1.90 -4.86 19.79
CA PHE A 72 -0.82 -3.94 19.44
C PHE A 72 0.43 -4.67 18.95
N ARG A 73 0.78 -5.80 19.56
CA ARG A 73 1.98 -6.58 19.23
C ARG A 73 1.93 -7.12 17.81
N THR A 74 0.78 -7.67 17.40
CA THR A 74 0.59 -8.16 16.03
C THR A 74 0.55 -7.01 15.03
N ILE A 75 -0.09 -5.89 15.38
CA ILE A 75 -0.12 -4.68 14.54
C ILE A 75 1.30 -4.17 14.31
N GLU A 76 2.13 -4.02 15.35
CA GLU A 76 3.53 -3.59 15.23
C GLU A 76 4.36 -4.55 14.39
N HIS A 77 4.18 -5.86 14.58
CA HIS A 77 4.85 -6.86 13.74
C HIS A 77 4.48 -6.71 12.27
N LYS A 78 3.19 -6.52 11.96
CA LYS A 78 2.70 -6.30 10.60
C LYS A 78 3.17 -4.96 10.02
N ILE A 79 3.29 -3.91 10.84
CA ILE A 79 3.88 -2.63 10.41
C ILE A 79 5.33 -2.84 9.97
N ARG A 80 6.15 -3.49 10.81
CA ARG A 80 7.54 -3.80 10.48
C ARG A 80 7.65 -4.67 9.23
N HIS A 81 6.80 -5.68 9.10
CA HIS A 81 6.73 -6.53 7.92
C HIS A 81 6.37 -5.73 6.66
N GLY A 82 5.38 -4.83 6.74
CA GLY A 82 4.98 -3.96 5.63
C GLY A 82 6.12 -3.06 5.15
N TYR A 83 6.89 -2.45 6.06
CA TYR A 83 8.06 -1.65 5.66
C TYR A 83 9.14 -2.49 4.96
N LYS A 84 9.35 -3.75 5.36
CA LYS A 84 10.24 -4.66 4.63
C LYS A 84 9.73 -4.91 3.22
N GLN A 85 8.43 -5.12 3.04
CA GLN A 85 7.84 -5.32 1.71
C GLN A 85 7.95 -4.07 0.82
N ILE A 86 7.72 -2.89 1.38
CA ILE A 86 7.93 -1.62 0.67
C ILE A 86 9.39 -1.49 0.20
N LYS A 87 10.35 -1.82 1.07
CA LYS A 87 11.77 -1.81 0.71
C LYS A 87 12.08 -2.78 -0.44
N LEU A 88 11.48 -3.97 -0.44
CA LEU A 88 11.59 -4.91 -1.56
C LEU A 88 10.99 -4.35 -2.85
N LEU A 89 9.85 -3.69 -2.77
CA LEU A 89 9.22 -3.07 -3.94
C LEU A 89 10.07 -1.94 -4.52
N GLN A 90 10.78 -1.19 -3.67
CA GLN A 90 11.71 -0.15 -4.13
C GLN A 90 12.91 -0.73 -4.91
N MET A 91 13.22 -2.02 -4.76
CA MET A 91 14.28 -2.66 -5.54
C MET A 91 13.90 -2.72 -7.03
N PRO A 92 14.86 -2.45 -7.94
CA PRO A 92 14.63 -2.59 -9.37
C PRO A 92 14.35 -4.06 -9.72
N GLY A 93 13.42 -4.30 -10.66
CA GLY A 93 13.05 -5.65 -11.11
C GLY A 93 11.91 -6.32 -10.33
N VAL A 94 11.52 -5.82 -9.15
CA VAL A 94 10.33 -6.30 -8.43
C VAL A 94 9.09 -5.59 -8.98
N VAL A 95 8.14 -6.36 -9.54
CA VAL A 95 6.95 -5.82 -10.23
C VAL A 95 5.70 -5.88 -9.35
N THR A 96 5.54 -6.93 -8.54
CA THR A 96 4.28 -7.18 -7.80
C THR A 96 4.51 -7.67 -6.37
N PHE A 97 3.46 -7.54 -5.55
CA PHE A 97 3.41 -8.11 -4.19
C PHE A 97 3.01 -9.58 -4.27
N LYS A 98 3.63 -10.45 -3.45
CA LYS A 98 3.29 -11.88 -3.39
C LYS A 98 2.24 -12.22 -2.33
N SER A 99 2.17 -11.48 -1.22
CA SER A 99 1.14 -11.53 -0.15
C SER A 99 1.64 -10.77 1.10
N TRP A 100 0.72 -10.25 1.92
CA TRP A 100 0.96 -9.70 3.27
C TRP A 100 0.88 -10.75 4.39
#